data_AF-A0A5N6GZQ2-F1
#
_entry.id   AF-A0A5N6GZQ2-F1
#
_cell.length_a   1.000
_cell.length_b   1.000
_cell.length_c   1.000
_cell.angle_alpha   90.00
_cell.angle_beta   90.00
_cell.angle_gamma   90.00
#
_symmetry.space_group_name_H-M   'P 1'
#
loop_
_entity.id
_entity.type
_entity.pdbx_description
1 polymer ?
#
loop_
_entity_poly.entity_id
_entity_poly.type
_entity_poly.pdbx_seq_one_letter_code
_entity_poly.pdbx_strand_id
1 'polypeptide(L)'
;MLRYVLENGYINPLGVPRRGFTITSNSRTLSKTLKPETFLPPSSQAVFKRPSFRTSIITMKSFTAISLLALFSSALAAPVEQSTDASTAATISVSYDQKYDVSGSSLTTVSCSDGVYGLISQGYSTFGSLPGFPNIGGAPTVAGWNSPNCGKCYQLHYAAGNVDKSIYVTAIDAAPGGFNIGLQAMNTLTNGLAEQLGRVNVDYTEVPRSNCGFP
;
A
#
# COMPACT_ATOMS: atom_id res chain seq x y z
N MET A 1 54.41 -27.08 -6.43
CA MET A 1 53.39 -27.48 -7.43
C MET A 1 52.53 -28.56 -6.79
N LEU A 2 51.33 -28.24 -6.30
CA LEU A 2 50.18 -29.14 -6.26
C LEU A 2 48.93 -28.31 -5.93
N ARG A 3 47.94 -28.39 -6.81
CA ARG A 3 46.64 -27.71 -6.71
C ARG A 3 45.72 -28.52 -5.81
N TYR A 4 44.98 -27.86 -4.92
CA TYR A 4 43.79 -28.44 -4.28
C TYR A 4 42.55 -27.68 -4.75
N VAL A 5 41.69 -28.41 -5.47
CA VAL A 5 40.30 -28.04 -5.77
C VAL A 5 39.48 -28.44 -4.54
N LEU A 6 38.74 -27.49 -3.96
CA LEU A 6 37.76 -27.77 -2.91
C LEU A 6 36.36 -27.61 -3.49
N GLU A 7 35.75 -28.74 -3.83
CA GLU A 7 34.32 -28.87 -4.07
C GLU A 7 33.76 -29.62 -2.86
N ASN A 8 33.18 -28.91 -1.90
CA ASN A 8 32.60 -29.52 -0.69
C ASN A 8 31.07 -29.43 -0.75
N GLY A 9 30.47 -30.55 -1.15
CA GLY A 9 29.08 -30.87 -0.91
C GLY A 9 28.77 -30.99 0.57
N TYR A 10 27.58 -30.52 0.96
CA TYR A 10 27.03 -30.66 2.30
C TYR A 10 26.41 -32.05 2.47
N ILE A 11 26.99 -32.84 3.37
CA ILE A 11 26.44 -34.09 3.89
C ILE A 11 25.62 -33.81 5.16
N ASN A 12 24.37 -34.29 5.21
CA ASN A 12 23.55 -34.31 6.43
C ASN A 12 23.70 -35.66 7.16
N PRO A 13 23.76 -35.68 8.50
CA PRO A 13 24.19 -36.85 9.27
C PRO A 13 23.02 -37.74 9.70
N LEU A 14 22.25 -38.31 8.77
CA LEU A 14 21.25 -39.34 9.09
C LEU A 14 21.13 -40.31 7.91
N GLY A 15 21.91 -41.39 7.94
CA GLY A 15 21.98 -42.40 6.88
C GLY A 15 20.68 -43.20 6.70
N VAL A 16 19.69 -42.60 6.04
CA VAL A 16 18.45 -43.29 5.64
C VAL A 16 18.26 -43.14 4.12
N PRO A 17 18.14 -44.25 3.35
CA PRO A 17 17.92 -44.19 1.92
C PRO A 17 16.51 -43.64 1.61
N ARG A 18 16.43 -42.58 0.80
CA ARG A 18 15.15 -42.07 0.26
C ARG A 18 14.59 -43.09 -0.75
N ARG A 19 13.58 -43.87 -0.33
CA ARG A 19 12.72 -44.60 -1.27
C ARG A 19 11.80 -43.60 -1.96
N GLY A 20 11.82 -43.59 -3.29
CA GLY A 20 10.89 -42.84 -4.12
C GLY A 20 9.45 -43.23 -3.78
N PHE A 21 8.63 -42.22 -3.47
CA PHE A 21 7.21 -42.40 -3.26
C PHE A 21 6.50 -42.00 -4.56
N THR A 22 6.18 -42.99 -5.37
CA THR A 22 5.26 -42.83 -6.51
C THR A 22 3.85 -42.72 -5.94
N ILE A 23 3.23 -41.54 -6.03
CA ILE A 23 1.81 -41.39 -5.69
C ILE A 23 0.99 -41.83 -6.91
N THR A 24 0.49 -43.06 -6.86
CA THR A 24 -0.58 -43.54 -7.72
C THR A 24 -1.88 -42.88 -7.28
N SER A 25 -2.35 -41.88 -8.02
CA SER A 25 -3.68 -41.29 -7.83
C SER A 25 -4.75 -42.28 -8.27
N ASN A 26 -5.50 -42.82 -7.32
CA ASN A 26 -6.63 -43.72 -7.57
C ASN A 26 -7.91 -42.90 -7.66
N SER A 27 -8.40 -42.72 -8.89
CA SER A 27 -9.67 -42.08 -9.20
C SER A 27 -10.83 -42.89 -8.62
N ARG A 28 -11.32 -42.48 -7.45
CA ARG A 28 -12.58 -42.99 -6.90
C ARG A 28 -13.62 -41.88 -6.88
N THR A 29 -14.48 -41.95 -7.89
CA THR A 29 -15.70 -41.18 -8.10
C THR A 29 -16.60 -41.31 -6.88
N LEU A 30 -16.66 -40.27 -6.04
CA LEU A 30 -17.68 -40.14 -4.99
C LEU A 30 -18.70 -39.11 -5.46
N SER A 31 -19.67 -39.55 -6.24
CA SER A 31 -20.86 -38.77 -6.59
C SER A 31 -21.72 -38.60 -5.35
N LYS A 32 -21.40 -37.60 -4.52
CA LYS A 32 -22.31 -37.12 -3.48
C LYS A 32 -23.19 -36.05 -4.09
N THR A 33 -24.40 -36.47 -4.46
CA THR A 33 -25.52 -35.61 -4.83
C THR A 33 -25.82 -34.66 -3.66
N LEU A 34 -25.27 -33.44 -3.68
CA LEU A 34 -25.73 -32.37 -2.82
C LEU A 34 -27.03 -31.81 -3.39
N LYS A 35 -28.07 -31.81 -2.56
CA LYS A 35 -29.36 -31.17 -2.83
C LYS A 35 -29.17 -29.66 -3.02
N PRO A 36 -29.94 -29.00 -3.90
CA PRO A 36 -29.98 -27.55 -3.97
C PRO A 36 -30.68 -27.02 -2.72
N GLU A 37 -29.91 -26.39 -1.81
CA GLU A 37 -30.49 -25.58 -0.76
C GLU A 37 -31.04 -24.30 -1.36
N THR A 38 -32.35 -24.12 -1.15
CA THR A 38 -33.14 -22.95 -1.48
C THR A 38 -32.53 -21.68 -0.90
N PHE A 39 -32.16 -20.79 -1.82
CA PHE A 39 -31.70 -19.43 -1.58
C PHE A 39 -32.86 -18.59 -0.99
N LEU A 40 -32.82 -18.30 0.30
CA LEU A 40 -33.67 -17.31 0.94
C LEU A 40 -32.99 -15.93 0.84
N PRO A 41 -33.65 -14.89 0.31
CA PRO A 41 -33.08 -13.55 0.25
C PRO A 41 -33.17 -12.86 1.63
N PRO A 42 -32.08 -12.25 2.13
CA PRO A 42 -32.17 -11.28 3.21
C PRO A 42 -32.23 -9.88 2.59
N SER A 43 -33.29 -9.10 2.84
CA SER A 43 -33.22 -7.63 2.75
C SER A 43 -34.48 -6.99 3.35
N SER A 44 -34.50 -6.88 4.68
CA SER A 44 -35.25 -5.82 5.35
C SER A 44 -34.62 -4.48 4.95
N GLN A 45 -35.40 -3.65 4.27
CA GLN A 45 -35.02 -2.29 3.95
C GLN A 45 -35.08 -1.42 5.21
N ALA A 46 -33.91 -1.12 5.78
CA ALA A 46 -33.79 -0.01 6.72
C ALA A 46 -33.76 1.30 5.92
N VAL A 47 -34.92 1.96 5.85
CA VAL A 47 -35.08 3.30 5.27
C VAL A 47 -34.35 4.30 6.18
N PHE A 48 -33.10 4.61 5.85
CA PHE A 48 -32.34 5.66 6.53
C PHE A 48 -32.83 7.03 6.04
N LYS A 49 -33.57 7.72 6.91
CA LYS A 49 -34.10 9.08 6.72
C LYS A 49 -32.91 10.06 6.62
N ARG A 50 -32.77 10.71 5.46
CA ARG A 50 -31.74 11.75 5.23
C ARG A 50 -32.03 12.95 6.16
N PRO A 51 -31.07 13.40 7.00
CA PRO A 51 -31.20 14.68 7.66
C PRO A 51 -31.07 15.80 6.61
N SER A 52 -32.12 16.63 6.54
CA SER A 52 -32.16 17.85 5.74
C SER A 52 -31.19 18.86 6.35
N PHE A 53 -29.99 18.95 5.79
CA PHE A 53 -29.07 20.06 6.08
C PHE A 53 -29.59 21.30 5.37
N ARG A 54 -30.20 22.20 6.15
CA ARG A 54 -30.45 23.58 5.73
C ARG A 54 -29.10 24.24 5.44
N THR A 55 -28.85 24.51 4.17
CA THR A 55 -27.76 25.37 3.72
C THR A 55 -28.02 26.79 4.22
N SER A 56 -27.33 27.19 5.30
CA SER A 56 -27.26 28.59 5.70
C SER A 56 -26.40 29.33 4.68
N ILE A 57 -27.05 30.11 3.83
CA ILE A 57 -26.41 31.02 2.87
C ILE A 57 -25.81 32.15 3.71
N ILE A 58 -24.50 32.11 3.94
CA ILE A 58 -23.77 33.23 4.53
C ILE A 58 -23.53 34.24 3.40
N THR A 59 -24.39 35.26 3.34
CA THR A 59 -24.20 36.44 2.50
C THR A 59 -22.91 37.15 2.92
N MET A 60 -21.84 36.99 2.13
CA MET A 60 -20.64 37.81 2.27
C MET A 60 -20.97 39.25 1.86
N LYS A 61 -21.04 40.14 2.85
CA LYS A 61 -21.07 41.59 2.62
C LYS A 61 -19.68 42.03 2.17
N SER A 62 -19.67 42.69 1.03
CA SER A 62 -18.52 43.36 0.43
C SER A 62 -17.91 44.37 1.41
N PHE A 63 -16.62 44.20 1.71
CA PHE A 63 -15.85 45.22 2.43
C PHE A 63 -15.00 45.97 1.41
N THR A 64 -15.24 47.27 1.36
CA THR A 64 -14.63 48.24 0.46
C THR A 64 -13.18 48.50 0.82
N ALA A 65 -12.36 48.66 -0.22
CA ALA A 65 -10.96 48.99 -0.14
C ALA A 65 -10.73 50.36 0.52
N ILE A 66 -9.77 50.42 1.45
CA ILE A 66 -9.18 51.67 1.95
C ILE A 66 -7.67 51.57 1.73
N SER A 67 -7.21 52.30 0.71
CA SER A 67 -5.79 52.54 0.44
C SER A 67 -5.34 53.73 1.28
N LEU A 68 -4.34 53.54 2.15
CA LEU A 68 -3.59 54.63 2.78
C LEU A 68 -2.10 54.25 2.82
N LEU A 69 -1.32 54.99 2.03
CA LEU A 69 0.14 55.09 2.09
C LEU A 69 0.56 55.77 3.41
N ALA A 70 1.39 55.10 4.20
CA ALA A 70 2.19 55.75 5.24
C ALA A 70 3.61 55.18 5.21
N LEU A 71 4.57 56.04 4.84
CA LEU A 71 6.01 55.83 4.95
C LEU A 71 6.41 56.00 6.42
N PHE A 72 6.80 54.91 7.09
CA PHE A 72 7.58 54.95 8.31
C PHE A 72 8.67 53.89 8.27
N SER A 73 9.92 54.34 8.16
CA SER A 73 11.10 53.53 8.42
C SER A 73 11.27 53.35 9.92
N SER A 74 11.16 52.11 10.38
CA SER A 74 11.66 51.66 11.67
C SER A 74 11.96 50.17 11.56
N ALA A 75 13.25 49.84 11.54
CA ALA A 75 13.73 48.47 11.63
C ALA A 75 13.41 47.93 13.04
N LEU A 76 12.36 47.12 13.14
CA LEU A 76 12.11 46.26 14.29
C LEU A 76 12.09 44.83 13.78
N ALA A 77 12.95 44.00 14.36
CA ALA A 77 13.07 42.59 14.09
C ALA A 77 11.69 41.91 14.18
N ALA A 78 11.20 41.42 13.04
CA ALA A 78 10.01 40.58 13.01
C ALA A 78 10.34 39.23 13.67
N PRO A 79 9.56 38.74 14.65
CA PRO A 79 9.61 37.33 15.01
C PRO A 79 9.19 36.55 13.76
N VAL A 80 10.07 35.67 13.30
CA VAL A 80 9.72 34.62 12.35
C VAL A 80 8.67 33.74 13.04
N GLU A 81 7.40 33.95 12.73
CA GLU A 81 6.36 32.97 13.06
C GLU A 81 6.61 31.75 12.19
N GLN A 82 7.39 30.82 12.75
CA GLN A 82 7.56 29.50 12.19
C GLN A 82 6.24 28.79 12.39
N SER A 83 5.38 28.85 11.36
CA SER A 83 4.27 27.93 11.19
C SER A 83 4.87 26.53 11.04
N THR A 84 5.15 25.91 12.17
CA THR A 84 5.26 24.45 12.25
C THR A 84 3.87 23.92 11.97
N ASP A 85 3.57 23.76 10.68
CA ASP A 85 2.51 22.86 10.25
C ASP A 85 2.96 21.48 10.71
N ALA A 86 2.60 21.14 11.95
CA ALA A 86 2.82 19.83 12.52
C ALA A 86 1.91 18.90 11.71
N SER A 87 2.44 18.40 10.59
CA SER A 87 1.85 17.31 9.83
C SER A 87 1.61 16.19 10.84
N THR A 88 0.35 16.04 11.25
CA THR A 88 -0.07 14.94 12.12
C THR A 88 0.20 13.67 11.35
N ALA A 89 1.33 13.05 11.65
CA ALA A 89 1.70 11.74 11.16
C ALA A 89 0.54 10.79 11.49
N ALA A 90 -0.14 10.32 10.45
CA ALA A 90 -1.24 9.40 10.63
C ALA A 90 -0.63 8.02 10.87
N THR A 91 -0.71 7.53 12.10
CA THR A 91 -0.28 6.17 12.41
C THR A 91 -1.29 5.19 11.82
N ILE A 92 -0.81 4.24 11.01
CA ILE A 92 -1.63 3.24 10.34
C ILE A 92 -0.98 1.88 10.35
N SER A 93 -1.79 0.84 10.21
CA SER A 93 -1.31 -0.52 10.19
C SER A 93 -0.82 -0.94 8.79
N VAL A 94 0.33 -1.62 8.74
CA VAL A 94 0.94 -2.17 7.53
C VAL A 94 1.13 -3.67 7.72
N SER A 95 0.76 -4.45 6.72
CA SER A 95 1.07 -5.89 6.63
C SER A 95 1.62 -6.20 5.24
N TYR A 96 1.86 -7.47 4.93
CA TYR A 96 2.41 -7.89 3.64
C TYR A 96 1.53 -8.91 2.90
N ASP A 97 1.72 -9.00 1.60
CA ASP A 97 1.19 -10.04 0.72
C ASP A 97 2.23 -10.33 -0.39
N GLN A 98 2.65 -11.58 -0.48
CA GLN A 98 3.68 -12.03 -1.42
C GLN A 98 3.26 -11.89 -2.88
N LYS A 99 1.95 -11.75 -3.18
CA LYS A 99 1.49 -11.53 -4.56
C LYS A 99 2.14 -10.30 -5.20
N TYR A 100 2.45 -9.29 -4.38
CA TYR A 100 3.06 -8.03 -4.83
C TYR A 100 4.55 -8.15 -5.12
N ASP A 101 5.22 -9.24 -4.73
CA ASP A 101 6.63 -9.48 -5.05
C ASP A 101 6.81 -10.24 -6.39
N VAL A 102 5.72 -10.63 -7.05
CA VAL A 102 5.76 -11.37 -8.32
C VAL A 102 5.75 -10.39 -9.49
N SER A 103 6.92 -10.09 -10.04
CA SER A 103 7.10 -9.08 -11.11
C SER A 103 6.27 -9.35 -12.37
N GLY A 104 6.00 -10.62 -12.67
CA GLY A 104 5.19 -11.05 -13.83
C GLY A 104 3.67 -10.92 -13.63
N SER A 105 3.20 -10.59 -12.43
CA SER A 105 1.77 -10.44 -12.15
C SER A 105 1.17 -9.27 -12.93
N SER A 106 0.03 -9.51 -13.58
CA SER A 106 -0.68 -8.50 -14.37
C SER A 106 -1.33 -7.43 -13.49
N LEU A 107 -1.27 -6.17 -13.93
CA LEU A 107 -2.00 -5.07 -13.31
C LEU A 107 -3.52 -5.20 -13.45
N THR A 108 -4.03 -6.08 -14.32
CA THR A 108 -5.46 -6.36 -14.45
C THR A 108 -6.05 -7.06 -13.21
N THR A 109 -5.20 -7.53 -12.29
CA THR A 109 -5.62 -8.25 -11.08
C THR A 109 -5.83 -7.35 -9.86
N VAL A 110 -5.53 -6.05 -9.97
CA VAL A 110 -5.61 -5.07 -8.87
C VAL A 110 -6.52 -3.91 -9.24
N SER A 111 -6.90 -3.12 -8.23
CA SER A 111 -7.81 -1.99 -8.38
C SER A 111 -7.27 -0.90 -9.33
N CYS A 112 -5.97 -0.67 -9.37
CA CYS A 112 -5.35 0.33 -10.23
C CYS A 112 -4.97 -0.20 -11.61
N SER A 113 -5.85 -1.00 -12.20
CA SER A 113 -5.71 -1.60 -13.52
C SER A 113 -5.82 -0.56 -14.64
N ASP A 114 -6.96 -0.49 -15.31
CA ASP A 114 -7.27 0.42 -16.41
C ASP A 114 -8.18 1.59 -15.97
N GLY A 115 -8.75 2.31 -16.93
CA GLY A 115 -9.52 3.54 -16.68
C GLY A 115 -8.64 4.80 -16.68
N VAL A 116 -9.26 5.97 -16.52
CA VAL A 116 -8.58 7.27 -16.61
C VAL A 116 -7.48 7.46 -15.56
N TYR A 117 -7.62 6.83 -14.39
CA TYR A 117 -6.62 6.84 -13.31
C TYR A 117 -5.82 5.53 -13.22
N GLY A 118 -6.11 4.54 -14.07
CA GLY A 118 -5.44 3.25 -14.08
C GLY A 118 -3.97 3.33 -14.51
N LEU A 119 -3.15 2.42 -13.99
CA LEU A 119 -1.73 2.33 -14.33
C LEU A 119 -1.51 1.73 -15.73
N ILE A 120 -2.44 0.92 -16.23
CA ILE A 120 -2.40 0.38 -17.59
C ILE A 120 -2.52 1.50 -18.62
N SER A 121 -3.41 2.46 -18.37
CA SER A 121 -3.57 3.66 -19.20
C SER A 121 -2.33 4.56 -19.20
N GLN A 122 -1.43 4.40 -18.23
CA GLN A 122 -0.14 5.10 -18.13
C GLN A 122 1.02 4.33 -18.78
N GLY A 123 0.77 3.17 -19.40
CA GLY A 123 1.78 2.39 -20.13
C GLY A 123 2.43 1.25 -19.36
N TYR A 124 1.95 0.93 -18.15
CA TYR A 124 2.43 -0.20 -17.34
C TYR A 124 1.56 -1.44 -17.57
N SER A 125 2.14 -2.65 -17.50
CA SER A 125 1.38 -3.89 -17.78
C SER A 125 1.45 -4.91 -16.64
N THR A 126 2.61 -5.00 -15.99
CA THR A 126 2.86 -5.93 -14.88
C THR A 126 3.35 -5.18 -13.65
N PHE A 127 3.33 -5.85 -12.50
CA PHE A 127 3.88 -5.30 -11.26
C PHE A 127 5.35 -4.88 -11.43
N GLY A 128 6.16 -5.71 -12.10
CA GLY A 128 7.57 -5.43 -12.37
C GLY A 128 7.83 -4.31 -13.37
N SER A 129 6.83 -3.89 -14.14
CA SER A 129 6.95 -2.73 -15.03
C SER A 129 6.83 -1.39 -14.29
N LEU A 130 6.31 -1.40 -13.05
CA LEU A 130 6.15 -0.20 -12.26
C LEU A 130 7.51 0.32 -11.75
N PRO A 131 7.74 1.65 -11.79
CA PRO A 131 8.88 2.25 -11.14
C PRO A 131 8.91 1.90 -9.64
N GLY A 132 10.11 1.63 -9.14
CA GLY A 132 10.31 1.33 -7.71
C GLY A 132 9.85 -0.07 -7.25
N PHE A 133 9.40 -0.96 -8.15
CA PHE A 133 9.17 -2.37 -7.81
C PHE A 133 10.40 -2.98 -7.12
N PRO A 134 10.25 -3.74 -6.01
CA PRO A 134 9.00 -4.31 -5.45
C PRO A 134 8.29 -3.45 -4.39
N ASN A 135 8.58 -2.15 -4.26
CA ASN A 135 7.91 -1.29 -3.29
C ASN A 135 6.53 -0.84 -3.79
N ILE A 136 5.61 -1.80 -3.87
CA ILE A 136 4.23 -1.63 -4.32
C ILE A 136 3.26 -2.30 -3.33
N GLY A 137 1.99 -1.91 -3.36
CA GLY A 137 0.96 -2.59 -2.57
C GLY A 137 -0.41 -1.95 -2.62
N GLY A 138 -1.30 -2.48 -1.80
CA GLY A 138 -2.59 -1.88 -1.51
C GLY A 138 -2.47 -0.74 -0.49
N ALA A 139 -3.27 0.31 -0.67
CA ALA A 139 -3.29 1.48 0.20
C ALA A 139 -4.72 1.79 0.70
N PRO A 140 -4.85 2.38 1.89
CA PRO A 140 -6.15 2.74 2.48
C PRO A 140 -6.85 3.88 1.72
N THR A 141 -6.10 4.67 0.96
CA THR A 141 -6.60 5.77 0.13
C THR A 141 -7.19 5.32 -1.20
N VAL A 142 -6.92 4.08 -1.64
CA VAL A 142 -7.47 3.53 -2.88
C VAL A 142 -8.81 2.88 -2.55
N ALA A 143 -9.90 3.56 -2.94
CA ALA A 143 -11.26 3.11 -2.65
C ALA A 143 -11.71 1.90 -3.51
N GLY A 144 -11.01 1.60 -4.60
CA GLY A 144 -11.35 0.55 -5.55
C GLY A 144 -10.90 0.88 -6.97
N TRP A 145 -11.54 0.25 -7.95
CA TRP A 145 -11.22 0.40 -9.37
C TRP A 145 -11.24 1.86 -9.84
N ASN A 146 -10.25 2.25 -10.65
CA ASN A 146 -10.13 3.59 -11.22
C ASN A 146 -10.18 4.72 -10.16
N SER A 147 -9.61 4.48 -8.98
CA SER A 147 -9.48 5.49 -7.94
C SER A 147 -8.53 6.61 -8.38
N PRO A 148 -8.82 7.90 -8.08
CA PRO A 148 -7.88 9.00 -8.35
C PRO A 148 -6.57 8.89 -7.54
N ASN A 149 -6.50 8.00 -6.55
CA ASN A 149 -5.30 7.74 -5.76
C ASN A 149 -4.42 6.62 -6.34
N CYS A 150 -4.79 6.06 -7.49
CA CYS A 150 -3.99 5.05 -8.17
C CYS A 150 -2.63 5.59 -8.64
N GLY A 151 -1.56 4.88 -8.29
CA GLY A 151 -0.19 5.28 -8.61
C GLY A 151 0.38 6.39 -7.72
N LYS A 152 -0.34 6.83 -6.67
CA LYS A 152 0.23 7.73 -5.67
C LYS A 152 1.36 7.05 -4.88
N CYS A 153 2.29 7.88 -4.41
CA CYS A 153 3.45 7.43 -3.66
C CYS A 153 3.29 7.81 -2.19
N TYR A 154 3.59 6.86 -1.30
CA TYR A 154 3.52 7.07 0.14
C TYR A 154 4.85 6.75 0.78
N GLN A 155 5.36 7.66 1.60
CA GLN A 155 6.42 7.34 2.55
C GLN A 155 5.79 6.59 3.72
N LEU A 156 6.33 5.41 4.04
CA LEU A 156 5.99 4.65 5.24
C LEU A 156 7.20 4.68 6.17
N HIS A 157 7.04 5.22 7.37
CA HIS A 157 8.08 5.36 8.39
C HIS A 157 7.79 4.44 9.57
N TYR A 158 8.70 3.49 9.81
CA TYR A 158 8.63 2.55 10.91
C TYR A 158 9.72 2.86 11.93
N ALA A 159 9.30 3.19 13.15
CA ALA A 159 10.17 3.40 14.29
C ALA A 159 9.76 2.46 15.44
N ALA A 160 10.57 1.45 15.73
CA ALA A 160 10.37 0.55 16.87
C ALA A 160 11.69 -0.11 17.29
N GLY A 161 11.96 -0.10 18.61
CA GLY A 161 13.21 -0.63 19.14
C GLY A 161 14.41 0.07 18.54
N ASN A 162 15.28 -0.69 17.86
CA ASN A 162 16.48 -0.17 17.17
C ASN A 162 16.27 0.05 15.66
N VAL A 163 15.04 -0.08 15.16
CA VAL A 163 14.70 0.15 13.75
C VAL A 163 14.05 1.51 13.64
N ASP A 164 14.63 2.38 12.84
CA ASP A 164 14.08 3.67 12.40
C ASP A 164 14.32 3.77 10.89
N LYS A 165 13.28 3.55 10.10
CA LYS A 165 13.43 3.40 8.64
C LYS A 165 12.20 3.88 7.88
N SER A 166 12.45 4.52 6.75
CA SER A 166 11.43 4.91 5.78
C SER A 166 11.61 4.18 4.45
N ILE A 167 10.49 3.82 3.82
CA ILE A 167 10.45 3.39 2.42
C ILE A 167 9.39 4.18 1.65
N TYR A 168 9.48 4.19 0.33
CA TYR A 168 8.47 4.78 -0.56
C TYR A 168 7.71 3.66 -1.27
N VAL A 169 6.39 3.65 -1.15
CA VAL A 169 5.51 2.60 -1.70
C VAL A 169 4.51 3.21 -2.67
N THR A 170 4.41 2.60 -3.85
CA THR A 170 3.38 2.94 -4.84
C THR A 170 2.08 2.21 -4.53
N ALA A 171 0.97 2.96 -4.45
CA ALA A 171 -0.36 2.40 -4.28
C ALA A 171 -0.92 1.86 -5.60
N ILE A 172 -1.20 0.56 -5.65
CA ILE A 172 -1.68 -0.14 -6.86
C ILE A 172 -2.99 -0.92 -6.63
N ASP A 173 -3.39 -1.09 -5.38
CA ASP A 173 -4.60 -1.82 -5.03
C ASP A 173 -5.36 -1.18 -3.86
N ALA A 174 -6.59 -1.60 -3.65
CA ALA A 174 -7.37 -1.21 -2.48
C ALA A 174 -6.94 -2.03 -1.26
N ALA A 175 -6.71 -1.36 -0.14
CA ALA A 175 -6.52 -2.01 1.16
C ALA A 175 -7.27 -1.22 2.25
N PRO A 176 -8.61 -1.33 2.30
CA PRO A 176 -9.37 -0.65 3.34
C PRO A 176 -8.94 -1.17 4.72
N GLY A 177 -8.45 -0.27 5.58
CA GLY A 177 -7.99 -0.60 6.94
C GLY A 177 -6.47 -0.55 7.15
N GLY A 178 -5.67 -0.32 6.10
CA GLY A 178 -4.23 -0.10 6.21
C GLY A 178 -3.46 -0.47 4.96
N PHE A 179 -2.14 -0.35 4.98
CA PHE A 179 -1.34 -0.78 3.84
C PHE A 179 -1.16 -2.30 3.83
N ASN A 180 -1.14 -2.88 2.64
CA ASN A 180 -0.71 -4.25 2.43
C ASN A 180 0.30 -4.26 1.26
N ILE A 181 1.58 -4.49 1.56
CA ILE A 181 2.71 -4.27 0.63
C ILE A 181 3.42 -5.59 0.30
N GLY A 182 4.34 -5.58 -0.68
CA GLY A 182 5.20 -6.75 -0.92
C GLY A 182 5.98 -7.17 0.32
N LEU A 183 6.23 -8.47 0.49
CA LEU A 183 7.06 -9.00 1.57
C LEU A 183 8.47 -8.41 1.50
N GLN A 184 9.02 -8.19 0.31
CA GLN A 184 10.34 -7.56 0.14
C GLN A 184 10.31 -6.10 0.61
N ALA A 185 9.24 -5.36 0.33
CA ALA A 185 9.06 -4.00 0.81
C ALA A 185 8.93 -3.95 2.34
N MET A 186 8.12 -4.84 2.93
CA MET A 186 7.96 -4.92 4.38
C MET A 186 9.26 -5.34 5.07
N ASN A 187 10.03 -6.28 4.50
CA ASN A 187 11.35 -6.65 5.03
C ASN A 187 12.33 -5.47 4.94
N THR A 188 12.27 -4.69 3.87
CA THR A 188 13.06 -3.47 3.77
C THR A 188 12.68 -2.53 4.91
N LEU A 189 11.40 -2.32 5.18
CA LEU A 189 10.91 -1.43 6.24
C LEU A 189 11.28 -1.91 7.65
N THR A 190 11.20 -3.21 7.93
CA THR A 190 11.35 -3.79 9.28
C THR A 190 12.72 -4.43 9.54
N ASN A 191 13.69 -4.21 8.65
CA ASN A 191 15.03 -4.81 8.73
C ASN A 191 15.02 -6.36 8.72
N GLY A 192 14.21 -6.94 7.83
CA GLY A 192 14.13 -8.39 7.61
C GLY A 192 13.18 -9.14 8.54
N LEU A 193 12.33 -8.43 9.30
CA LEU A 193 11.46 -9.01 10.32
C LEU A 193 9.99 -9.15 9.89
N ALA A 194 9.68 -9.04 8.60
CA ALA A 194 8.30 -8.96 8.13
C ALA A 194 7.45 -10.17 8.53
N GLU A 195 7.95 -11.39 8.34
CA GLU A 195 7.21 -12.62 8.67
C GLU A 195 7.04 -12.80 10.18
N GLN A 196 8.04 -12.42 10.98
CA GLN A 196 7.99 -12.51 12.44
C GLN A 196 6.97 -11.52 13.03
N LEU A 197 6.92 -10.30 12.49
CA LEU A 197 6.03 -9.26 12.98
C LEU A 197 4.61 -9.45 12.42
N GLY A 198 4.47 -9.90 11.17
CA GLY A 198 3.21 -10.06 10.44
C GLY A 198 2.55 -8.73 10.04
N ARG A 199 2.49 -7.80 11.00
CA ARG A 199 1.89 -6.47 10.89
C ARG A 199 2.61 -5.51 11.82
N VAL A 200 2.78 -4.27 11.39
CA VAL A 200 3.35 -3.18 12.20
C VAL A 200 2.49 -1.94 12.09
N ASN A 201 2.70 -0.98 13.00
CA ASN A 201 2.16 0.37 12.85
C ASN A 201 3.27 1.28 12.35
N VAL A 202 2.93 2.16 11.41
CA VAL A 202 3.85 3.11 10.78
C VAL A 202 3.19 4.46 10.72
N ASP A 203 4.00 5.50 10.61
CA ASP A 203 3.53 6.80 10.15
C ASP A 203 3.58 6.83 8.62
N TYR A 204 2.53 7.34 7.98
CA TYR A 204 2.52 7.48 6.52
C TYR A 204 2.28 8.93 6.09
N THR A 205 2.90 9.29 4.96
CA THR A 205 2.72 10.59 4.32
C THR A 205 2.62 10.41 2.81
N GLU A 206 1.65 11.05 2.16
CA GLU A 206 1.62 11.14 0.70
C GLU A 206 2.77 12.03 0.22
N VAL A 207 3.56 11.55 -0.74
CA VAL A 207 4.72 12.27 -1.28
C VAL A 207 4.63 12.35 -2.81
N PRO A 208 5.43 13.21 -3.47
CA PRO A 208 5.48 13.26 -4.93
C PRO A 208 5.77 11.88 -5.55
N ARG A 209 5.15 11.60 -6.70
CA ARG A 209 5.30 10.29 -7.38
C ARG A 209 6.74 9.99 -7.79
N SER A 210 7.56 11.02 -7.99
CA SER A 210 8.99 10.89 -8.29
C SER A 210 9.80 10.20 -7.19
N ASN A 211 9.36 10.26 -5.93
CA ASN A 211 9.97 9.50 -4.83
C ASN A 211 9.81 7.98 -5.02
N CYS A 212 8.79 7.55 -5.76
CA CYS A 212 8.58 6.16 -6.17
C CYS A 212 9.14 5.87 -7.58
N GLY A 213 9.83 6.83 -8.21
CA GLY A 213 10.50 6.65 -9.51
C GLY A 213 9.66 6.96 -10.75
N PHE A 214 8.44 7.49 -10.60
CA PHE A 214 7.66 7.95 -11.75
C PHE A 214 8.22 9.27 -12.31
N PRO A 215 8.11 9.51 -13.64
CA PRO A 215 8.53 10.75 -14.27
C PRO A 215 7.67 11.96 -13.89
#